data_AF-A0A1X2HUN7-F1
#
_entry.id   AF-A0A1X2HUN7-F1
#
_cell.length_a   1.000
_cell.length_b   1.000
_cell.length_c   1.000
_cell.angle_alpha   90.00
_cell.angle_beta   90.00
_cell.angle_gamma   90.00
#
_symmetry.space_group_name_H-M   'P 1'
#
loop_
_entity.id
_entity.type
_entity.pdbx_description
1 polymer ?
#
loop_
_entity_poly.entity_id
_entity_poly.type
_entity_poly.pdbx_seq_one_letter_code
_entity_poly.pdbx_strand_id
1 'polypeptide(L)'
;MTVVPVPEEASRILELLIQKNPALNISPEYVQNNIHFEGGDLPVQPGGLKSGACASAAFAALGAVADQIAQIRYGGEPSKVKINTDHAGYFLAVVSCFEAEGKVGRANIPHAPDWEDAKVRHQPLYKAATALYKTKDDRWFQLHGDLDASFLLKDIGLGDISPQQDPKKATDILADFCKQHTANELEAMMIRTRHSGSKCYEPKEWLATEMGQALAKRPLLDISQLVAGKPKAFPSGANKRILEGVKVVEMVRIIAAPTIGRTLAEFGAQVIRVNAPQLRDLTILQYTLTTGSHTIKIDARQPDQKAQLESLIAEADVFIQGYRPGSIARLGFSKERVLELVHAARGKDAGIIYVDENTYGNYGPYAGRTGWQQIADAASGASVVHSRSVGHTHIVTLPPLPISDLVTGILGAASILCGLRERALKGGSYHVIASLTAYDMFCLSDDVGIYPQEVVDATQAKYRWKQATTDQNIWEVMDDIMDCWKQVNPDHMDMQKSPFFVETSGGPFGQVYQLAPVTRIDQYPSKWDHPPRPYCYDKPTFDY
;
A
#
# COMPACT_ATOMS: atom_id res chain seq x y z
N MET A 1 26.51 -14.63 18.23
CA MET A 1 25.03 -14.65 18.42
C MET A 1 24.44 -15.30 17.19
N THR A 2 23.48 -16.21 17.34
CA THR A 2 22.77 -16.85 16.24
C THR A 2 21.84 -15.83 15.58
N VAL A 3 21.85 -15.76 14.25
CA VAL A 3 20.89 -14.95 13.48
C VAL A 3 19.48 -15.50 13.76
N VAL A 4 18.56 -14.63 14.21
CA VAL A 4 17.15 -15.00 14.36
C VAL A 4 16.54 -15.14 12.96
N PRO A 5 16.01 -16.31 12.58
CA PRO A 5 15.37 -16.51 11.28
C PRO A 5 14.18 -15.56 11.04
N VAL A 6 13.96 -15.17 9.78
CA VAL A 6 12.81 -14.32 9.40
C VAL A 6 11.46 -14.90 9.85
N PRO A 7 11.17 -16.21 9.75
CA PRO A 7 9.94 -16.80 10.29
C PRO A 7 9.73 -16.58 11.79
N GLU A 8 10.78 -16.73 12.59
CA GLU A 8 10.72 -16.50 14.04
C GLU A 8 10.50 -15.01 14.35
N GLU A 9 11.18 -14.13 13.63
CA GLU A 9 11.03 -12.69 13.79
C GLU A 9 9.64 -12.21 13.36
N ALA A 10 9.06 -12.79 12.31
CA ALA A 10 7.69 -12.51 11.89
C ALA A 10 6.67 -12.92 12.96
N SER A 11 6.88 -14.07 13.63
CA SER A 11 6.04 -14.50 14.76
C SER A 11 6.12 -13.51 15.93
N ARG A 12 7.32 -13.07 16.30
CA ARG A 12 7.52 -12.07 17.37
C ARG A 12 6.84 -10.74 17.04
N ILE A 13 6.95 -10.27 15.79
CA ILE A 13 6.31 -9.02 15.35
C ILE A 13 4.78 -9.18 15.30
N LEU A 14 4.25 -10.36 14.96
CA LEU A 14 2.81 -10.62 15.03
C LEU A 14 2.28 -10.49 16.46
N GLU A 15 2.98 -11.04 17.45
CA GLU A 15 2.60 -10.91 18.87
C GLU A 15 2.57 -9.43 19.31
N LEU A 16 3.60 -8.66 18.91
CA LEU A 16 3.65 -7.22 19.17
C LEU A 16 2.49 -6.48 18.50
N LEU A 17 2.18 -6.83 17.25
CA LEU A 17 1.08 -6.25 16.49
C LEU A 17 -0.26 -6.52 17.18
N ILE A 18 -0.49 -7.74 17.66
CA ILE A 18 -1.67 -8.14 18.44
C ILE A 18 -1.77 -7.34 19.74
N GLN A 19 -0.66 -7.23 20.48
CA GLN A 19 -0.62 -6.50 21.75
C GLN A 19 -0.97 -5.02 21.56
N LYS A 20 -0.43 -4.37 20.53
CA LYS A 20 -0.67 -2.94 20.25
C LYS A 20 -2.02 -2.66 19.59
N ASN A 21 -2.69 -3.68 19.04
CA ASN A 21 -3.95 -3.52 18.32
C ASN A 21 -5.00 -4.54 18.80
N PRO A 22 -5.64 -4.28 19.96
CA PRO A 22 -6.66 -5.17 20.53
C PRO A 22 -7.84 -5.47 19.60
N ALA A 23 -8.09 -4.61 18.61
CA ALA A 23 -9.10 -4.83 17.58
C ALA A 23 -8.86 -6.11 16.77
N LEU A 24 -7.64 -6.64 16.70
CA LEU A 24 -7.38 -7.94 16.07
C LEU A 24 -8.10 -9.09 16.80
N ASN A 25 -8.23 -9.01 18.13
CA ASN A 25 -8.86 -10.02 18.97
C ASN A 25 -8.34 -11.46 18.70
N ILE A 26 -7.01 -11.61 18.64
CA ILE A 26 -6.34 -12.89 18.41
C ILE A 26 -5.70 -13.32 19.73
N SER A 27 -6.00 -14.53 20.21
CA SER A 27 -5.41 -15.05 21.45
C SER A 27 -4.00 -15.61 21.21
N PRO A 28 -3.11 -15.62 22.22
CA PRO A 28 -1.83 -16.31 22.13
C PRO A 28 -1.96 -17.79 21.77
N GLU A 29 -3.00 -18.47 22.27
CA GLU A 29 -3.32 -19.86 21.95
C GLU A 29 -3.64 -20.04 20.46
N TYR A 30 -4.39 -19.12 19.86
CA TYR A 30 -4.64 -19.15 18.41
C TYR A 30 -3.34 -18.97 17.63
N VAL A 31 -2.46 -18.05 18.03
CA VAL A 31 -1.17 -17.86 17.36
C VAL A 31 -0.37 -19.16 17.38
N GLN A 32 -0.18 -19.75 18.56
CA GLN A 32 0.59 -20.98 18.74
C GLN A 32 0.01 -22.16 17.96
N ASN A 33 -1.31 -22.31 17.94
CA ASN A 33 -1.96 -23.47 17.35
C ASN A 33 -2.26 -23.31 15.86
N ASN A 34 -2.47 -22.09 15.35
CA ASN A 34 -3.05 -21.88 14.03
C ASN A 34 -2.16 -21.11 13.07
N ILE A 35 -1.24 -20.27 13.54
CA ILE A 35 -0.35 -19.50 12.67
C ILE A 35 0.97 -20.24 12.46
N HIS A 36 1.36 -20.43 11.20
CA HIS A 36 2.60 -21.11 10.85
C HIS A 36 3.40 -20.24 9.86
N PHE A 37 4.60 -19.85 10.26
CA PHE A 37 5.55 -19.17 9.40
C PHE A 37 6.58 -20.16 8.84
N GLU A 38 6.87 -20.04 7.54
CA GLU A 38 7.93 -20.79 6.84
C GLU A 38 8.74 -19.84 5.95
N GLY A 39 9.87 -20.30 5.40
CA GLY A 39 10.73 -19.52 4.49
C GLY A 39 12.19 -19.52 4.92
N GLY A 40 13.02 -18.75 4.23
CA GLY A 40 14.45 -18.65 4.51
C GLY A 40 14.81 -17.88 5.79
N ASP A 41 15.99 -18.17 6.35
CA ASP A 41 16.48 -17.54 7.57
C ASP A 41 16.86 -16.06 7.39
N LEU A 42 17.22 -15.64 6.17
CA LEU A 42 17.67 -14.30 5.84
C LEU A 42 16.60 -13.53 5.06
N PRO A 43 16.46 -12.20 5.29
CA PRO A 43 15.51 -11.39 4.54
C PRO A 43 15.87 -11.36 3.05
N VAL A 44 14.85 -11.20 2.22
CA VAL A 44 15.01 -11.08 0.76
C VAL A 44 15.08 -9.61 0.31
N GLN A 45 15.15 -8.64 1.22
CA GLN A 45 15.34 -7.21 0.91
C GLN A 45 16.73 -6.75 1.35
N PRO A 46 17.31 -5.70 0.71
CA PRO A 46 18.53 -5.07 1.20
C PRO A 46 18.27 -4.21 2.45
N GLY A 47 19.32 -4.09 3.28
CA GLY A 47 19.35 -3.19 4.43
C GLY A 47 18.76 -3.78 5.71
N GLY A 48 18.68 -2.94 6.74
CA GLY A 48 18.35 -3.34 8.11
C GLY A 48 16.87 -3.25 8.47
N LEU A 49 16.02 -2.67 7.61
CA LEU A 49 14.58 -2.61 7.89
C LEU A 49 13.98 -4.02 7.86
N LYS A 50 13.19 -4.37 8.88
CA LYS A 50 12.54 -5.68 9.01
C LYS A 50 11.29 -5.81 8.13
N SER A 51 11.35 -5.29 6.90
CA SER A 51 10.21 -5.11 6.01
C SER A 51 9.49 -6.42 5.68
N GLY A 52 10.23 -7.47 5.30
CA GLY A 52 9.68 -8.80 5.02
C GLY A 52 9.02 -9.44 6.25
N ALA A 53 9.62 -9.32 7.43
CA ALA A 53 9.03 -9.83 8.68
C ALA A 53 7.76 -9.06 9.09
N CYS A 54 7.76 -7.73 8.94
CA CYS A 54 6.59 -6.89 9.19
C CYS A 54 5.44 -7.19 8.21
N ALA A 55 5.75 -7.36 6.92
CA ALA A 55 4.76 -7.78 5.92
C ALA A 55 4.18 -9.16 6.25
N SER A 56 5.03 -10.10 6.65
CA SER A 56 4.61 -11.46 7.05
C SER A 56 3.67 -11.43 8.25
N ALA A 57 4.00 -10.64 9.28
CA ALA A 57 3.13 -10.44 10.44
C ALA A 57 1.78 -9.80 10.06
N ALA A 58 1.77 -8.82 9.16
CA ALA A 58 0.55 -8.20 8.66
C ALA A 58 -0.34 -9.22 7.90
N PHE A 59 0.24 -10.07 7.06
CA PHE A 59 -0.49 -11.13 6.36
C PHE A 59 -1.04 -12.21 7.31
N ALA A 60 -0.30 -12.55 8.37
CA ALA A 60 -0.77 -13.47 9.39
C ALA A 60 -1.97 -12.89 10.17
N ALA A 61 -1.89 -11.61 10.57
CA ALA A 61 -2.99 -10.92 11.22
C ALA A 61 -4.23 -10.83 10.31
N LEU A 62 -4.05 -10.50 9.02
CA LEU A 62 -5.10 -10.54 8.01
C LEU A 62 -5.77 -11.92 7.96
N GLY A 63 -4.98 -12.99 7.85
CA GLY A 63 -5.49 -14.36 7.78
C GLY A 63 -6.22 -14.82 9.04
N ALA A 64 -5.74 -14.45 10.22
CA ALA A 64 -6.39 -14.75 11.48
C ALA A 64 -7.77 -14.09 11.59
N VAL A 65 -7.89 -12.81 11.22
CA VAL A 65 -9.19 -12.11 11.25
C VAL A 65 -10.12 -12.64 10.15
N ALA A 66 -9.58 -13.00 8.98
CA ALA A 66 -10.35 -13.66 7.94
C ALA A 66 -10.93 -15.01 8.41
N ASP A 67 -10.13 -15.83 9.10
CA ASP A 67 -10.59 -17.09 9.69
C ASP A 67 -11.64 -16.87 10.79
N GLN A 68 -11.52 -15.82 11.62
CA GLN A 68 -12.56 -15.46 12.59
C GLN A 68 -13.89 -15.11 11.89
N ILE A 69 -13.85 -14.39 10.76
CA ILE A 69 -15.04 -14.12 9.95
C ILE A 69 -15.62 -15.44 9.42
N ALA A 70 -14.76 -16.35 8.93
CA ALA A 70 -15.20 -17.64 8.45
C ALA A 70 -15.90 -18.47 9.53
N GLN A 71 -15.37 -18.47 10.76
CA GLN A 71 -16.00 -19.11 11.92
C GLN A 71 -17.36 -18.48 12.25
N ILE A 72 -17.49 -17.15 12.20
CA ILE A 72 -18.79 -16.46 12.40
C ILE A 72 -19.80 -16.86 11.32
N ARG A 73 -19.35 -17.01 10.07
CA ARG A 73 -20.24 -17.29 8.92
C ARG A 73 -20.65 -18.76 8.83
N TYR A 74 -19.72 -19.66 9.12
CA TYR A 74 -19.84 -21.07 8.76
C TYR A 74 -19.67 -22.03 9.96
N GLY A 75 -19.31 -21.52 11.14
CA GLY A 75 -18.93 -22.32 12.29
C GLY A 75 -17.65 -23.11 12.05
N GLY A 76 -17.44 -24.15 12.87
CA GLY A 76 -16.30 -25.06 12.76
C GLY A 76 -15.07 -24.62 13.56
N GLU A 77 -14.05 -25.47 13.53
CA GLU A 77 -12.78 -25.25 14.22
C GLU A 77 -11.92 -24.20 13.48
N PRO A 78 -11.08 -23.44 14.21
CA PRO A 78 -10.09 -22.54 13.64
C PRO A 78 -9.22 -23.19 12.53
N SER A 79 -9.08 -22.52 11.39
CA SER A 79 -8.22 -22.98 10.29
C SER A 79 -6.74 -22.73 10.59
N LYS A 80 -5.85 -23.50 9.96
CA LYS A 80 -4.43 -23.14 9.91
C LYS A 80 -4.23 -22.00 8.93
N VAL A 81 -3.49 -20.98 9.34
CA VAL A 81 -3.04 -19.86 8.51
C VAL A 81 -1.53 -20.01 8.31
N LYS A 82 -1.11 -20.12 7.05
CA LYS A 82 0.29 -20.36 6.68
C LYS A 82 0.84 -19.18 5.90
N ILE A 83 1.94 -18.60 6.37
CA ILE A 83 2.63 -17.49 5.72
C ILE A 83 4.04 -17.94 5.35
N ASN A 84 4.37 -17.87 4.06
CA ASN A 84 5.74 -18.00 3.60
C ASN A 84 6.40 -16.60 3.60
N THR A 85 7.46 -16.44 4.39
CA THR A 85 8.12 -15.15 4.63
C THR A 85 8.92 -14.64 3.43
N ASP A 86 9.45 -15.54 2.58
CA ASP A 86 10.06 -15.15 1.31
C ASP A 86 8.98 -14.62 0.35
N HIS A 87 7.83 -15.32 0.27
CA HIS A 87 6.69 -14.88 -0.55
C HIS A 87 6.14 -13.52 -0.11
N ALA A 88 5.95 -13.31 1.19
CA ALA A 88 5.58 -12.01 1.76
C ALA A 88 6.64 -10.93 1.44
N GLY A 89 7.91 -11.32 1.39
CA GLY A 89 8.99 -10.45 0.97
C GLY A 89 8.94 -10.08 -0.51
N TYR A 90 8.66 -11.03 -1.41
CA TYR A 90 8.49 -10.77 -2.84
C TYR A 90 7.25 -9.93 -3.13
N PHE A 91 6.20 -10.06 -2.32
CA PHE A 91 5.01 -9.22 -2.42
C PHE A 91 5.35 -7.72 -2.32
N LEU A 92 6.42 -7.34 -1.60
CA LEU A 92 6.87 -5.95 -1.53
C LEU A 92 7.35 -5.37 -2.88
N ALA A 93 7.47 -6.20 -3.91
CA ALA A 93 7.72 -5.81 -5.30
C ALA A 93 6.60 -6.29 -6.25
N VAL A 94 5.38 -6.54 -5.75
CA VAL A 94 4.27 -7.14 -6.52
C VAL A 94 4.00 -6.43 -7.85
N VAL A 95 4.22 -5.12 -7.92
CA VAL A 95 4.04 -4.29 -9.11
C VAL A 95 5.04 -4.56 -10.23
N SER A 96 6.12 -5.32 -9.95
CA SER A 96 7.11 -5.81 -10.90
C SER A 96 7.16 -7.34 -11.00
N CYS A 97 6.54 -8.07 -10.07
CA CYS A 97 6.49 -9.54 -10.06
C CYS A 97 5.34 -10.06 -10.93
N PHE A 98 5.42 -9.83 -12.24
CA PHE A 98 4.48 -10.39 -13.20
C PHE A 98 5.06 -10.55 -14.60
N GLU A 99 4.43 -11.45 -15.35
CA GLU A 99 4.63 -11.70 -16.78
C GLU A 99 3.27 -11.63 -17.46
N ALA A 100 3.19 -10.98 -18.62
CA ALA A 100 1.96 -10.92 -19.42
C ALA A 100 2.27 -11.26 -20.87
N GLU A 101 1.55 -12.25 -21.43
CA GLU A 101 1.74 -12.74 -22.80
C GLU A 101 3.20 -13.10 -23.12
N GLY A 102 3.88 -13.80 -22.20
CA GLY A 102 5.29 -14.19 -22.32
C GLY A 102 6.29 -13.04 -22.20
N LYS A 103 5.84 -11.84 -21.79
CA LYS A 103 6.69 -10.66 -21.65
C LYS A 103 6.82 -10.27 -20.18
N VAL A 104 8.07 -10.08 -19.77
CA VAL A 104 8.44 -9.60 -18.44
C VAL A 104 8.91 -8.15 -18.54
N GLY A 105 8.64 -7.38 -17.50
CA GLY A 105 9.18 -6.04 -17.33
C GLY A 105 8.37 -4.93 -18.02
N ARG A 106 8.68 -3.70 -17.63
CA ARG A 106 7.80 -2.54 -17.78
C ARG A 106 7.74 -1.97 -19.21
N ALA A 107 8.73 -2.29 -20.05
CA ALA A 107 8.92 -1.64 -21.35
C ALA A 107 8.10 -2.25 -22.51
N ASN A 108 7.45 -3.41 -22.34
CA ASN A 108 7.05 -4.23 -23.50
C ASN A 108 5.62 -4.81 -23.50
N ILE A 109 4.70 -4.40 -22.63
CA ILE A 109 3.40 -5.09 -22.46
C ILE A 109 2.25 -4.35 -23.17
N PRO A 110 1.75 -4.85 -24.33
CA PRO A 110 1.04 -4.03 -25.31
C PRO A 110 -0.49 -3.94 -25.14
N HIS A 111 -1.02 -4.00 -23.91
CA HIS A 111 -2.48 -4.18 -23.72
C HIS A 111 -3.17 -3.16 -22.79
N ALA A 112 -2.41 -2.38 -22.04
CA ALA A 112 -2.97 -1.38 -21.15
C ALA A 112 -3.05 -0.02 -21.85
N PRO A 113 -4.20 0.69 -21.82
CA PRO A 113 -4.27 2.08 -22.23
C PRO A 113 -3.25 2.91 -21.45
N ASP A 114 -2.66 3.93 -22.07
CA ASP A 114 -1.73 4.83 -21.37
C ASP A 114 -2.49 5.82 -20.48
N TRP A 115 -2.20 5.80 -19.18
CA TRP A 115 -2.74 6.69 -18.16
C TRP A 115 -1.70 7.64 -17.57
N GLU A 116 -0.45 7.56 -18.04
CA GLU A 116 0.68 8.26 -17.42
C GLU A 116 1.01 9.59 -18.07
N ASP A 117 0.55 9.82 -19.32
CA ASP A 117 1.06 10.88 -20.19
C ASP A 117 2.59 10.77 -20.31
N ALA A 118 3.05 9.61 -20.83
CA ALA A 118 4.45 9.17 -20.77
C ALA A 118 5.44 10.20 -21.35
N LYS A 119 5.01 11.01 -22.33
CA LYS A 119 5.82 12.08 -22.96
C LYS A 119 6.18 13.20 -21.99
N VAL A 120 5.34 13.43 -20.98
CA VAL A 120 5.55 14.44 -19.94
C VAL A 120 6.27 13.80 -18.75
N ARG A 121 5.78 12.67 -18.27
CA ARG A 121 6.30 11.99 -17.07
C ARG A 121 7.75 11.52 -17.20
N HIS A 122 8.17 11.07 -18.38
CA HIS A 122 9.51 10.51 -18.55
C HIS A 122 10.59 11.55 -18.86
N GLN A 123 10.26 12.84 -18.91
CA GLN A 123 11.25 13.89 -19.09
C GLN A 123 12.22 13.89 -17.90
N PRO A 124 13.55 13.98 -18.15
CA PRO A 124 14.53 13.90 -17.07
C PRO A 124 14.31 14.89 -15.92
N LEU A 125 13.92 16.13 -16.23
CA LEU A 125 13.59 17.14 -15.20
C LEU A 125 12.39 16.75 -14.32
N TYR A 126 11.38 16.10 -14.91
CA TYR A 126 10.19 15.66 -14.19
C TYR A 126 10.50 14.46 -13.29
N LYS A 127 11.39 13.57 -13.74
CA LYS A 127 11.92 12.49 -12.91
C LYS A 127 12.74 13.04 -11.74
N ALA A 128 13.63 13.99 -12.00
CA ALA A 128 14.45 14.64 -10.97
C ALA A 128 13.60 15.37 -9.91
N ALA A 129 12.39 15.84 -10.25
CA ALA A 129 11.47 16.42 -9.26
C ALA A 129 10.95 15.43 -8.21
N THR A 130 11.33 14.14 -8.28
CA THR A 130 11.02 13.10 -7.29
C THR A 130 12.30 12.39 -6.85
N ALA A 131 13.07 13.03 -5.96
CA ALA A 131 14.35 12.51 -5.46
C ALA A 131 14.73 13.17 -4.12
N LEU A 132 15.81 12.67 -3.52
CA LEU A 132 16.39 13.18 -2.28
C LEU A 132 17.51 14.17 -2.58
N TYR A 133 17.42 15.37 -2.00
CA TYR A 133 18.40 16.43 -2.18
C TYR A 133 18.91 16.95 -0.86
N LYS A 134 20.20 17.26 -0.84
CA LYS A 134 20.84 17.94 0.29
C LYS A 134 20.45 19.42 0.29
N THR A 135 20.10 19.96 1.45
CA THR A 135 19.63 21.34 1.64
C THR A 135 20.74 22.26 2.14
N LYS A 136 20.46 23.57 2.21
CA LYS A 136 21.38 24.61 2.67
C LYS A 136 21.95 24.37 4.07
N ASP A 137 21.14 23.79 4.95
CA ASP A 137 21.44 23.48 6.35
C ASP A 137 21.98 22.06 6.56
N ASP A 138 22.55 21.46 5.51
CA ASP A 138 23.12 20.11 5.50
C ASP A 138 22.14 18.97 5.87
N ARG A 139 20.83 19.25 5.81
CA ARG A 139 19.76 18.27 5.94
C ARG A 139 19.45 17.64 4.57
N TRP A 140 18.62 16.60 4.58
CA TRP A 140 18.09 15.99 3.36
C TRP A 140 16.59 16.28 3.25
N PHE A 141 16.12 16.46 2.02
CA PHE A 141 14.72 16.73 1.70
C PHE A 141 14.27 15.84 0.54
N GLN A 142 13.13 15.18 0.72
CA GLN A 142 12.45 14.44 -0.33
C GLN A 142 11.50 15.38 -1.07
N LEU A 143 11.83 15.70 -2.32
CA LEU A 143 10.88 16.29 -3.26
C LEU A 143 10.01 15.20 -3.89
N HIS A 144 8.78 15.55 -4.25
CA HIS A 144 7.91 14.64 -4.99
C HIS A 144 7.02 15.41 -5.98
N GLY A 145 7.25 15.18 -7.28
CA GLY A 145 6.55 15.85 -8.39
C GLY A 145 5.19 15.25 -8.75
N ASP A 146 4.61 14.42 -7.88
CA ASP A 146 3.36 13.69 -8.12
C ASP A 146 3.37 12.92 -9.47
N LEU A 147 2.23 12.85 -10.16
CA LEU A 147 2.15 12.35 -11.55
C LEU A 147 2.29 13.48 -12.58
N ASP A 148 2.51 14.70 -12.13
CA ASP A 148 2.71 15.89 -12.97
C ASP A 148 3.62 16.90 -12.28
N ALA A 149 4.92 16.81 -12.57
CA ALA A 149 5.89 17.69 -11.95
C ALA A 149 5.79 19.14 -12.46
N SER A 150 5.01 19.42 -13.52
CA SER A 150 4.89 20.77 -14.07
C SER A 150 4.38 21.79 -13.04
N PHE A 151 3.43 21.39 -12.20
CA PHE A 151 2.88 22.26 -11.16
C PHE A 151 3.91 22.56 -10.07
N LEU A 152 4.64 21.53 -9.61
CA LEU A 152 5.71 21.71 -8.64
C LEU A 152 6.80 22.62 -9.21
N LEU A 153 7.33 22.29 -10.39
CA LEU A 153 8.39 23.05 -11.06
C LEU A 153 7.99 24.51 -11.25
N LYS A 154 6.75 24.80 -11.68
CA LYS A 154 6.24 26.16 -11.79
C LYS A 154 6.25 26.89 -10.45
N ASP A 155 5.71 26.29 -9.40
CA ASP A 155 5.55 26.95 -8.10
C ASP A 155 6.88 27.17 -7.36
N ILE A 156 7.91 26.39 -7.69
CA ILE A 156 9.28 26.58 -7.18
C ILE A 156 10.16 27.45 -8.11
N GLY A 157 9.59 28.04 -9.16
CA GLY A 157 10.29 28.97 -10.07
C GLY A 157 11.16 28.31 -11.15
N LEU A 158 10.97 27.02 -11.41
CA LEU A 158 11.69 26.21 -12.41
C LEU A 158 10.82 25.82 -13.61
N GLY A 159 9.61 26.39 -13.74
CA GLY A 159 8.65 26.03 -14.79
C GLY A 159 9.04 26.42 -16.21
N ASP A 160 9.86 27.48 -16.37
CA ASP A 160 10.29 28.01 -17.68
C ASP A 160 11.61 27.39 -18.17
N ILE A 161 12.17 26.42 -17.43
CA ILE A 161 13.39 25.74 -17.83
C ILE A 161 13.09 24.85 -19.02
N SER A 162 13.81 25.09 -20.13
CA SER A 162 13.73 24.26 -21.33
C SER A 162 13.86 22.77 -20.98
N PRO A 163 13.07 21.87 -21.60
CA PRO A 163 13.10 20.45 -21.31
C PRO A 163 14.53 19.89 -21.35
N GLN A 164 15.07 19.59 -20.17
CA GLN A 164 16.43 19.08 -20.04
C GLN A 164 16.45 17.61 -20.47
N GLN A 165 17.23 17.31 -21.50
CA GLN A 165 17.37 15.94 -22.04
C GLN A 165 18.44 15.13 -21.30
N ASP A 166 19.34 15.80 -20.59
CA ASP A 166 20.41 15.18 -19.80
C ASP A 166 19.94 14.93 -18.35
N PRO A 167 19.81 13.67 -17.91
CA PRO A 167 19.40 13.34 -16.54
C PRO A 167 20.29 13.94 -15.47
N LYS A 168 21.61 14.02 -15.69
CA LYS A 168 22.52 14.55 -14.67
C LYS A 168 22.29 16.05 -14.47
N LYS A 169 22.17 16.80 -15.57
CA LYS A 169 21.87 18.24 -15.50
C LYS A 169 20.50 18.51 -14.89
N ALA A 170 19.51 17.65 -15.16
CA ALA A 170 18.20 17.74 -14.53
C ALA A 170 18.30 17.58 -13.01
N THR A 171 19.02 16.57 -12.54
CA THR A 171 19.30 16.36 -11.10
C THR A 171 20.04 17.54 -10.49
N ASP A 172 21.04 18.10 -11.17
CA ASP A 172 21.84 19.22 -10.67
C ASP A 172 20.99 20.49 -10.51
N ILE A 173 20.04 20.76 -11.42
CA ILE A 173 19.10 21.90 -11.30
C ILE A 173 18.29 21.81 -10.00
N LEU A 174 17.70 20.65 -9.70
CA LEU A 174 16.91 20.46 -8.48
C LEU A 174 17.81 20.46 -7.23
N ALA A 175 19.01 19.90 -7.32
CA ALA A 175 19.99 19.94 -6.23
C ALA A 175 20.41 21.37 -5.89
N ASP A 176 20.69 22.20 -6.90
CA ASP A 176 21.07 23.60 -6.70
C ASP A 176 19.92 24.42 -6.12
N PHE A 177 18.67 24.16 -6.56
CA PHE A 177 17.48 24.73 -5.93
C PHE A 177 17.39 24.35 -4.44
N CYS A 178 17.47 23.06 -4.11
CA CYS A 178 17.38 22.61 -2.72
C CYS A 178 18.49 23.16 -1.83
N LYS A 179 19.72 23.33 -2.35
CA LYS A 179 20.84 23.93 -1.62
C LYS A 179 20.68 25.42 -1.30
N GLN A 180 19.74 26.12 -1.95
CA GLN A 180 19.44 27.52 -1.63
C GLN A 180 18.48 27.68 -0.44
N HIS A 181 17.83 26.59 -0.03
CA HIS A 181 16.81 26.60 1.02
C HIS A 181 17.17 25.66 2.17
N THR A 182 16.81 26.02 3.39
CA THR A 182 16.83 25.09 4.52
C THR A 182 15.71 24.05 4.38
N ALA A 183 15.83 22.90 5.02
CA ALA A 183 14.80 21.87 4.96
C ALA A 183 13.43 22.35 5.52
N ASN A 184 13.44 23.21 6.55
CA ASN A 184 12.21 23.80 7.10
C ASN A 184 11.57 24.82 6.13
N GLU A 185 12.38 25.60 5.40
CA GLU A 185 11.87 26.52 4.37
C GLU A 185 11.20 25.76 3.22
N LEU A 186 11.81 24.66 2.77
CA LEU A 186 11.23 23.77 1.76
C LEU A 186 9.94 23.12 2.26
N GLU A 187 9.91 22.60 3.49
CA GLU A 187 8.69 22.01 4.06
C GLU A 187 7.55 23.05 4.13
N ALA A 188 7.84 24.26 4.63
CA ALA A 188 6.87 25.34 4.67
C ALA A 188 6.41 25.76 3.25
N MET A 189 7.31 25.72 2.25
CA MET A 189 6.95 25.97 0.85
C MET A 189 5.98 24.92 0.33
N MET A 190 6.28 23.63 0.51
CA MET A 190 5.43 22.52 0.06
C MET A 190 4.03 22.60 0.68
N ILE A 191 3.93 22.93 1.97
CA ILE A 191 2.65 23.14 2.65
C ILE A 191 1.86 24.30 2.01
N ARG A 192 2.51 25.46 1.80
CA ARG A 192 1.84 26.65 1.22
C ARG A 192 1.36 26.41 -0.21
N THR A 193 2.16 25.75 -1.03
CA THR A 193 1.85 25.46 -2.44
C THR A 193 1.06 24.17 -2.63
N ARG A 194 0.77 23.45 -1.53
CA ARG A 194 0.02 22.17 -1.52
C ARG A 194 0.68 21.06 -2.35
N HIS A 195 2.01 21.04 -2.35
CA HIS A 195 2.82 19.98 -2.96
C HIS A 195 3.27 18.95 -1.93
N SER A 196 3.62 17.77 -2.43
CA SER A 196 4.18 16.68 -1.64
C SER A 196 5.67 16.93 -1.41
N GLY A 197 6.13 16.80 -0.17
CA GLY A 197 7.55 16.93 0.16
C GLY A 197 7.77 16.90 1.67
N SER A 198 8.91 16.39 2.12
CA SER A 198 9.26 16.31 3.54
C SER A 198 10.76 16.40 3.74
N LYS A 199 11.18 17.03 4.84
CA LYS A 199 12.51 16.85 5.40
C LYS A 199 12.68 15.36 5.77
N CYS A 200 13.90 14.83 5.62
CA CYS A 200 14.27 13.54 6.17
C CYS A 200 14.54 13.70 7.67
N TYR A 201 13.65 13.18 8.51
CA TYR A 201 13.79 13.20 9.96
C TYR A 201 14.58 11.99 10.45
N GLU A 202 15.17 12.10 11.64
CA GLU A 202 15.48 10.92 12.45
C GLU A 202 14.20 10.39 13.11
N PRO A 203 14.06 9.09 13.39
CA PRO A 203 12.86 8.56 14.07
C PRO A 203 12.54 9.28 15.39
N LYS A 204 13.56 9.54 16.22
CA LYS A 204 13.40 10.29 17.48
C LYS A 204 13.09 11.77 17.27
N GLU A 205 13.62 12.37 16.20
CA GLU A 205 13.31 13.76 15.83
C GLU A 205 11.85 13.88 15.38
N TRP A 206 11.38 12.94 14.56
CA TRP A 206 9.99 12.87 14.11
C TRP A 206 9.03 12.71 15.30
N LEU A 207 9.29 11.77 16.20
CA LEU A 207 8.49 11.54 17.41
C LEU A 207 8.46 12.74 18.37
N ALA A 208 9.42 13.66 18.27
CA ALA A 208 9.43 14.90 19.04
C ALA A 208 8.54 16.00 18.43
N THR A 209 8.14 15.87 17.16
CA THR A 209 7.24 16.82 16.50
C THR A 209 5.79 16.66 16.95
N GLU A 210 4.99 17.72 16.84
CA GLU A 210 3.54 17.65 17.11
C GLU A 210 2.84 16.60 16.24
N MET A 211 3.27 16.44 14.99
CA MET A 211 2.71 15.46 14.08
C MET A 211 3.05 14.02 14.50
N GLY A 212 4.33 13.74 14.76
CA GLY A 212 4.76 12.42 15.23
C GLY A 212 4.07 12.01 16.53
N GLN A 213 3.91 12.96 17.47
CA GLN A 213 3.17 12.72 18.72
C GLN A 213 1.67 12.48 18.50
N ALA A 214 1.05 13.21 17.57
CA ALA A 214 -0.37 13.00 17.25
C ALA A 214 -0.61 11.60 16.67
N LEU A 215 0.26 11.16 15.77
CA LEU A 215 0.14 9.84 15.13
C LEU A 215 0.50 8.69 16.09
N ALA A 216 1.51 8.86 16.94
CA ALA A 216 1.92 7.85 17.93
C ALA A 216 0.84 7.54 18.99
N LYS A 217 -0.14 8.43 19.18
CA LYS A 217 -1.29 8.20 20.08
C LYS A 217 -2.39 7.33 19.46
N ARG A 218 -2.28 7.02 18.17
CA ARG A 218 -3.25 6.19 17.44
C ARG A 218 -2.76 4.75 17.37
N PRO A 219 -3.66 3.76 17.44
CA PRO A 219 -3.29 2.38 17.08
C PRO A 219 -2.93 2.30 15.59
N LEU A 220 -2.14 1.31 15.22
CA LEU A 220 -1.77 1.08 13.81
C LEU A 220 -2.98 0.63 12.98
N LEU A 221 -3.83 -0.23 13.55
CA LEU A 221 -5.16 -0.52 13.03
C LEU A 221 -6.15 0.46 13.67
N ASP A 222 -6.25 1.66 13.10
CA ASP A 222 -7.14 2.72 13.59
C ASP A 222 -8.58 2.52 13.09
N ILE A 223 -9.40 1.94 13.96
CA ILE A 223 -10.79 1.59 13.71
C ILE A 223 -11.65 2.26 14.78
N SER A 224 -12.64 3.03 14.34
CA SER A 224 -13.61 3.69 15.23
C SER A 224 -15.04 3.48 14.75
N GLN A 225 -15.99 3.41 15.68
CA GLN A 225 -17.41 3.33 15.32
C GLN A 225 -17.91 4.72 14.91
N LEU A 226 -18.50 4.83 13.71
CA LEU A 226 -19.12 6.05 13.21
C LEU A 226 -20.51 6.26 13.82
N VAL A 227 -21.35 5.23 13.73
CA VAL A 227 -22.70 5.21 14.29
C VAL A 227 -23.00 3.82 14.83
N ALA A 228 -23.71 3.77 15.95
CA ALA A 228 -24.23 2.53 16.50
C ALA A 228 -25.38 1.99 15.61
N GLY A 229 -25.59 0.68 15.66
CA GLY A 229 -26.67 0.00 14.94
C GLY A 229 -26.87 -1.40 15.51
N LYS A 230 -27.76 -2.19 14.93
CA LYS A 230 -27.95 -3.59 15.33
C LYS A 230 -26.98 -4.53 14.61
N PRO A 231 -26.57 -5.65 15.25
CA PRO A 231 -25.79 -6.69 14.60
C PRO A 231 -26.41 -7.11 13.27
N LYS A 232 -25.59 -7.23 12.23
CA LYS A 232 -26.04 -7.62 10.89
C LYS A 232 -25.16 -8.74 10.35
N ALA A 233 -25.76 -9.91 10.13
CA ALA A 233 -25.07 -11.06 9.56
C ALA A 233 -24.41 -10.72 8.22
N PHE A 234 -23.33 -11.43 7.91
CA PHE A 234 -22.73 -11.37 6.59
C PHE A 234 -23.75 -11.81 5.52
N PRO A 235 -23.67 -11.26 4.29
CA PRO A 235 -24.49 -11.73 3.17
C PRO A 235 -24.36 -13.25 2.98
N SER A 236 -25.45 -13.94 2.61
CA SER A 236 -25.39 -15.36 2.26
C SER A 236 -24.80 -15.55 0.87
N GLY A 237 -24.10 -16.65 0.63
CA GLY A 237 -23.59 -17.01 -0.69
C GLY A 237 -23.45 -18.52 -0.88
N ALA A 238 -23.25 -18.95 -2.12
CA ALA A 238 -23.26 -20.36 -2.53
C ALA A 238 -21.88 -21.01 -2.39
N ASN A 239 -20.82 -20.23 -2.57
CA ASN A 239 -19.44 -20.67 -2.60
C ASN A 239 -18.77 -20.21 -1.32
N LYS A 240 -18.75 -21.03 -0.25
CA LYS A 240 -18.23 -20.76 1.11
C LYS A 240 -16.89 -19.96 1.19
N ARG A 241 -16.88 -18.71 0.76
CA ARG A 241 -15.74 -17.79 0.69
C ARG A 241 -15.92 -16.73 1.76
N ILE A 242 -14.82 -16.35 2.41
CA ILE A 242 -14.84 -15.53 3.61
C ILE A 242 -15.61 -14.22 3.41
N LEU A 243 -15.47 -13.57 2.26
CA LEU A 243 -16.14 -12.31 1.92
C LEU A 243 -17.20 -12.46 0.81
N GLU A 244 -17.72 -13.66 0.57
CA GLU A 244 -18.76 -13.85 -0.44
C GLU A 244 -19.95 -12.91 -0.18
N GLY A 245 -20.42 -12.23 -1.23
CA GLY A 245 -21.52 -11.28 -1.19
C GLY A 245 -21.20 -9.92 -0.56
N VAL A 246 -19.98 -9.70 -0.05
CA VAL A 246 -19.53 -8.39 0.42
C VAL A 246 -19.23 -7.50 -0.78
N LYS A 247 -19.87 -6.34 -0.85
CA LYS A 247 -19.70 -5.37 -1.95
C LYS A 247 -18.78 -4.22 -1.53
N VAL A 248 -17.78 -3.91 -2.35
CA VAL A 248 -16.79 -2.86 -2.10
C VAL A 248 -16.82 -1.87 -3.26
N VAL A 249 -16.84 -0.57 -2.96
CA VAL A 249 -16.59 0.50 -3.93
C VAL A 249 -15.32 1.23 -3.51
N GLU A 250 -14.34 1.31 -4.41
CA GLU A 250 -13.08 2.01 -4.16
C GLU A 250 -12.85 3.16 -5.14
N MET A 251 -12.53 4.33 -4.58
CA MET A 251 -12.04 5.51 -5.30
C MET A 251 -10.57 5.70 -4.94
N VAL A 252 -9.70 5.06 -5.69
CA VAL A 252 -8.28 4.88 -5.32
C VAL A 252 -7.35 5.00 -6.53
N ARG A 253 -6.06 5.26 -6.29
CA ARG A 253 -4.99 5.31 -7.31
C ARG A 253 -3.69 4.75 -6.76
N ILE A 254 -2.71 4.50 -7.63
CA ILE A 254 -1.35 4.08 -7.25
C ILE A 254 -1.34 2.71 -6.56
N ILE A 255 -0.83 2.59 -5.32
CA ILE A 255 -0.44 1.29 -4.75
C ILE A 255 -1.19 0.99 -3.45
N ALA A 256 -1.09 1.83 -2.42
CA ALA A 256 -1.56 1.52 -1.07
C ALA A 256 -3.05 1.17 -0.99
N ALA A 257 -3.92 2.09 -1.41
CA ALA A 257 -5.36 1.85 -1.37
C ALA A 257 -5.83 0.75 -2.36
N PRO A 258 -5.33 0.66 -3.60
CA PRO A 258 -5.61 -0.49 -4.49
C PRO A 258 -5.24 -1.85 -3.93
N THR A 259 -4.16 -1.94 -3.14
CA THR A 259 -3.80 -3.20 -2.47
C THR A 259 -4.90 -3.64 -1.50
N ILE A 260 -5.61 -2.71 -0.85
CA ILE A 260 -6.75 -3.04 0.03
C ILE A 260 -7.84 -3.78 -0.75
N GLY A 261 -8.33 -3.20 -1.86
CA GLY A 261 -9.39 -3.79 -2.68
C GLY A 261 -8.99 -5.16 -3.24
N ARG A 262 -7.80 -5.25 -3.85
CA ARG A 262 -7.26 -6.51 -4.37
C ARG A 262 -7.20 -7.61 -3.30
N THR A 263 -6.79 -7.28 -2.08
CA THR A 263 -6.74 -8.22 -0.96
C THR A 263 -8.14 -8.61 -0.50
N LEU A 264 -9.13 -7.71 -0.46
CA LEU A 264 -10.51 -8.11 -0.16
C LEU A 264 -11.09 -9.04 -1.25
N ALA A 265 -10.78 -8.78 -2.52
CA ALA A 265 -11.20 -9.64 -3.64
C ALA A 265 -10.61 -11.06 -3.53
N GLU A 266 -9.40 -11.21 -2.98
CA GLU A 266 -8.78 -12.53 -2.78
C GLU A 266 -9.57 -13.41 -1.78
N PHE A 267 -10.38 -12.80 -0.92
CA PHE A 267 -11.31 -13.48 -0.01
C PHE A 267 -12.74 -13.59 -0.55
N GLY A 268 -13.01 -13.11 -1.77
CA GLY A 268 -14.29 -13.25 -2.47
C GLY A 268 -15.22 -12.03 -2.40
N ALA A 269 -14.71 -10.87 -1.97
CA ALA A 269 -15.48 -9.63 -2.07
C ALA A 269 -15.66 -9.22 -3.54
N GLN A 270 -16.81 -8.66 -3.89
CA GLN A 270 -17.02 -7.99 -5.17
C GLN A 270 -16.50 -6.56 -5.06
N VAL A 271 -15.39 -6.27 -5.74
CA VAL A 271 -14.73 -4.96 -5.69
C VAL A 271 -14.96 -4.21 -6.97
N ILE A 272 -15.61 -3.05 -6.88
CA ILE A 272 -15.70 -2.08 -7.96
C ILE A 272 -14.66 -0.97 -7.73
N ARG A 273 -13.72 -0.85 -8.66
CA ARG A 273 -12.79 0.28 -8.73
C ARG A 273 -13.31 1.33 -9.69
N VAL A 274 -13.40 2.56 -9.19
CA VAL A 274 -13.86 3.71 -9.96
C VAL A 274 -12.67 4.46 -10.56
N ASN A 275 -12.61 4.51 -11.90
CA ASN A 275 -11.64 5.30 -12.64
C ASN A 275 -12.33 6.38 -13.49
N ALA A 276 -11.62 7.46 -13.78
CA ALA A 276 -12.08 8.53 -14.66
C ALA A 276 -10.98 8.91 -15.66
N PRO A 277 -11.21 8.87 -16.99
CA PRO A 277 -10.17 8.96 -18.03
C PRO A 277 -9.22 10.16 -17.96
N GLN A 278 -9.66 11.25 -17.33
CA GLN A 278 -8.86 12.47 -17.16
C GLN A 278 -7.86 12.41 -16.00
N LEU A 279 -7.95 11.41 -15.13
CA LEU A 279 -7.09 11.28 -13.96
C LEU A 279 -5.88 10.43 -14.30
N ARG A 280 -4.67 11.00 -14.20
CA ARG A 280 -3.45 10.21 -14.35
C ARG A 280 -3.37 9.11 -13.28
N ASP A 281 -2.88 7.95 -13.70
CA ASP A 281 -2.55 6.78 -12.87
C ASP A 281 -1.42 6.02 -13.56
N LEU A 282 -0.82 5.03 -12.89
CA LEU A 282 0.29 4.28 -13.47
C LEU A 282 -0.21 3.08 -14.27
N THR A 283 0.15 3.05 -15.55
CA THR A 283 -0.33 2.07 -16.52
C THR A 283 0.04 0.64 -16.10
N ILE A 284 1.28 0.48 -15.61
CA ILE A 284 1.84 -0.82 -15.23
C ILE A 284 1.11 -1.49 -14.06
N LEU A 285 0.50 -0.71 -13.18
CA LEU A 285 -0.17 -1.23 -11.99
C LEU A 285 -1.44 -2.02 -12.33
N GLN A 286 -2.00 -1.83 -13.53
CA GLN A 286 -3.19 -2.52 -13.98
C GLN A 286 -3.00 -4.04 -14.04
N TYR A 287 -1.79 -4.54 -14.31
CA TYR A 287 -1.53 -5.97 -14.46
C TYR A 287 -1.56 -6.76 -13.14
N THR A 288 -1.41 -6.08 -12.00
CA THR A 288 -1.32 -6.75 -10.70
C THR A 288 -2.31 -6.19 -9.68
N LEU A 289 -2.53 -4.87 -9.66
CA LEU A 289 -3.37 -4.20 -8.66
C LEU A 289 -4.85 -4.08 -9.05
N THR A 290 -5.28 -4.66 -10.17
CA THR A 290 -6.70 -4.74 -10.56
C THR A 290 -7.23 -6.18 -10.55
N THR A 291 -6.38 -7.16 -10.25
CA THR A 291 -6.79 -8.58 -10.21
C THR A 291 -7.93 -8.77 -9.21
N GLY A 292 -9.01 -9.44 -9.64
CA GLY A 292 -10.22 -9.60 -8.86
C GLY A 292 -11.10 -8.35 -8.69
N SER A 293 -10.71 -7.19 -9.24
CA SER A 293 -11.50 -5.95 -9.21
C SER A 293 -12.18 -5.63 -10.55
N HIS A 294 -13.44 -5.22 -10.50
CA HIS A 294 -14.21 -4.72 -11.62
C HIS A 294 -13.93 -3.22 -11.80
N THR A 295 -13.38 -2.83 -12.94
CA THR A 295 -12.82 -1.49 -13.17
C THR A 295 -13.72 -0.66 -14.07
N ILE A 296 -14.42 0.33 -13.50
CA ILE A 296 -15.51 1.04 -14.17
C ILE A 296 -15.13 2.48 -14.54
N LYS A 297 -15.82 3.03 -15.55
CA LYS A 297 -15.68 4.42 -15.97
C LYS A 297 -16.77 5.29 -15.35
N ILE A 298 -16.41 6.15 -14.39
CA ILE A 298 -17.30 7.18 -13.85
C ILE A 298 -16.51 8.46 -13.59
N ASP A 299 -16.95 9.57 -14.21
CA ASP A 299 -16.59 10.92 -13.83
C ASP A 299 -17.68 11.52 -12.94
N ALA A 300 -17.49 11.46 -11.62
CA ALA A 300 -18.48 11.94 -10.64
C ALA A 300 -18.62 13.47 -10.58
N ARG A 301 -17.94 14.22 -11.47
CA ARG A 301 -18.24 15.64 -11.72
C ARG A 301 -19.46 15.81 -12.62
N GLN A 302 -19.81 14.78 -13.40
CA GLN A 302 -21.00 14.76 -14.24
C GLN A 302 -22.21 14.29 -13.40
N PRO A 303 -23.32 15.04 -13.32
CA PRO A 303 -24.46 14.70 -12.47
C PRO A 303 -25.00 13.28 -12.67
N ASP A 304 -25.17 12.84 -13.92
CA ASP A 304 -25.74 11.51 -14.22
C ASP A 304 -24.81 10.38 -13.81
N GLN A 305 -23.50 10.54 -14.03
CA GLN A 305 -22.49 9.56 -13.64
C GLN A 305 -22.30 9.55 -12.11
N LYS A 306 -22.41 10.71 -11.46
CA LYS A 306 -22.44 10.81 -10.01
C LYS A 306 -23.63 10.04 -9.42
N ALA A 307 -24.83 10.21 -9.97
CA ALA A 307 -26.01 9.48 -9.53
C ALA A 307 -25.85 7.96 -9.69
N GLN A 308 -25.21 7.51 -10.77
CA GLN A 308 -24.86 6.10 -10.96
C GLN A 308 -23.88 5.58 -9.89
N LEU A 309 -22.85 6.36 -9.54
CA LEU A 309 -21.94 6.00 -8.46
C LEU A 309 -22.63 5.99 -7.09
N GLU A 310 -23.51 6.96 -6.82
CA GLU A 310 -24.31 6.99 -5.60
C GLU A 310 -25.17 5.71 -5.47
N SER A 311 -25.73 5.20 -6.58
CA SER A 311 -26.46 3.93 -6.60
C SER A 311 -25.57 2.74 -6.23
N LEU A 312 -24.36 2.65 -6.78
CA LEU A 312 -23.41 1.58 -6.44
C LEU A 312 -22.97 1.67 -4.97
N ILE A 313 -22.68 2.87 -4.48
CA ILE A 313 -22.30 3.10 -3.08
C ILE A 313 -23.44 2.73 -2.12
N ALA A 314 -24.69 3.01 -2.49
CA ALA A 314 -25.85 2.67 -1.67
C ALA A 314 -25.97 1.16 -1.40
N GLU A 315 -25.41 0.32 -2.28
CA GLU A 315 -25.35 -1.14 -2.11
C GLU A 315 -24.10 -1.64 -1.35
N ALA A 316 -23.07 -0.80 -1.22
CA ALA A 316 -21.76 -1.20 -0.72
C ALA A 316 -21.74 -1.50 0.78
N ASP A 317 -20.91 -2.47 1.18
CA ASP A 317 -20.54 -2.75 2.56
C ASP A 317 -19.26 -2.03 2.99
N VAL A 318 -18.42 -1.68 2.01
CA VAL A 318 -17.14 -0.99 2.22
C VAL A 318 -17.00 0.09 1.16
N PHE A 319 -16.61 1.29 1.60
CA PHE A 319 -16.21 2.39 0.72
C PHE A 319 -14.77 2.78 1.03
N ILE A 320 -13.88 2.71 0.04
CA ILE A 320 -12.45 2.99 0.18
C ILE A 320 -12.10 4.25 -0.60
N GLN A 321 -11.37 5.17 0.02
CA GLN A 321 -10.83 6.33 -0.67
C GLN A 321 -9.35 6.54 -0.36
N GLY A 322 -8.55 6.79 -1.41
CA GLY A 322 -7.10 7.03 -1.34
C GLY A 322 -6.68 8.36 -1.96
N TYR A 323 -7.53 9.38 -1.86
CA TYR A 323 -7.26 10.71 -2.41
C TYR A 323 -6.85 11.69 -1.32
N ARG A 324 -6.27 12.83 -1.75
CA ARG A 324 -5.90 13.94 -0.86
C ARG A 324 -7.05 14.28 0.10
N PRO A 325 -6.78 14.48 1.41
CA PRO A 325 -7.78 14.75 2.42
C PRO A 325 -8.86 15.77 1.98
N GLY A 326 -10.12 15.37 2.14
CA GLY A 326 -11.30 16.17 1.80
C GLY A 326 -11.65 16.25 0.31
N SER A 327 -10.86 15.69 -0.61
CA SER A 327 -11.15 15.76 -2.06
C SER A 327 -12.40 14.99 -2.44
N ILE A 328 -12.56 13.79 -1.89
CA ILE A 328 -13.72 12.92 -2.13
C ILE A 328 -14.96 13.46 -1.42
N ALA A 329 -14.79 14.06 -0.24
CA ALA A 329 -15.87 14.79 0.43
C ALA A 329 -16.39 15.97 -0.41
N ARG A 330 -15.51 16.78 -1.01
CA ARG A 330 -15.91 17.88 -1.92
C ARG A 330 -16.61 17.38 -3.19
N LEU A 331 -16.31 16.16 -3.63
CA LEU A 331 -17.00 15.51 -4.74
C LEU A 331 -18.39 14.99 -4.35
N GLY A 332 -18.72 15.01 -3.06
CA GLY A 332 -20.01 14.61 -2.49
C GLY A 332 -20.03 13.20 -1.92
N PHE A 333 -18.88 12.63 -1.55
CA PHE A 333 -18.78 11.30 -0.95
C PHE A 333 -18.08 11.36 0.41
N SER A 334 -18.50 12.31 1.25
CA SER A 334 -18.05 12.33 2.65
C SER A 334 -18.58 11.10 3.40
N LYS A 335 -18.02 10.83 4.59
CA LYS A 335 -18.45 9.74 5.47
C LYS A 335 -19.95 9.79 5.73
N GLU A 336 -20.47 10.99 6.00
CA GLU A 336 -21.87 11.25 6.31
C GLU A 336 -22.75 10.98 5.10
N ARG A 337 -22.33 11.41 3.89
CA ARG A 337 -23.12 11.18 2.67
C ARG A 337 -23.11 9.72 2.24
N VAL A 338 -21.97 9.03 2.33
CA VAL A 338 -21.89 7.59 2.06
C VAL A 338 -22.79 6.80 3.02
N LEU A 339 -22.76 7.15 4.31
CA LEU A 339 -23.66 6.56 5.31
C LEU A 339 -25.13 6.82 5.00
N GLU A 340 -25.47 8.06 4.63
CA GLU A 340 -26.84 8.45 4.23
C GLU A 340 -27.35 7.61 3.06
N LEU A 341 -26.54 7.45 2.01
CA LEU A 341 -26.87 6.65 0.82
C LEU A 341 -27.18 5.20 1.18
N VAL A 342 -26.29 4.58 1.98
CA VAL A 342 -26.46 3.18 2.41
C VAL A 342 -27.69 3.02 3.31
N HIS A 343 -27.90 3.92 4.26
CA HIS A 343 -29.06 3.86 5.14
C HIS A 343 -30.38 4.09 4.38
N ALA A 344 -30.39 4.97 3.38
CA ALA A 344 -31.56 5.22 2.55
C ALA A 344 -31.96 3.98 1.73
N ALA A 345 -30.99 3.26 1.16
CA ALA A 345 -31.25 2.09 0.34
C ALA A 345 -31.47 0.79 1.14
N ARG A 346 -30.73 0.60 2.25
CA ARG A 346 -30.64 -0.70 2.96
C ARG A 346 -31.15 -0.66 4.40
N GLY A 347 -31.63 0.51 4.85
CA GLY A 347 -32.15 0.74 6.20
C GLY A 347 -31.08 1.18 7.22
N LYS A 348 -31.51 1.76 8.34
CA LYS A 348 -30.63 2.33 9.39
C LYS A 348 -29.67 1.34 10.07
N ASP A 349 -29.96 0.05 9.97
CA ASP A 349 -29.14 -1.02 10.54
C ASP A 349 -28.15 -1.57 9.47
N ALA A 350 -28.14 -1.02 8.24
CA ALA A 350 -27.13 -1.32 7.24
C ALA A 350 -25.82 -0.61 7.58
N GLY A 351 -24.91 -1.33 8.23
CA GLY A 351 -23.57 -0.83 8.52
C GLY A 351 -22.66 -0.78 7.28
N ILE A 352 -21.83 0.26 7.19
CA ILE A 352 -20.77 0.42 6.18
C ILE A 352 -19.41 0.65 6.86
N ILE A 353 -18.35 0.15 6.24
CA ILE A 353 -16.97 0.49 6.59
C ILE A 353 -16.49 1.59 5.65
N TYR A 354 -16.28 2.81 6.16
CA TYR A 354 -15.64 3.88 5.39
C TYR A 354 -14.14 3.88 5.66
N VAL A 355 -13.32 4.00 4.64
CA VAL A 355 -11.86 3.90 4.76
C VAL A 355 -11.20 5.14 4.17
N ASP A 356 -10.39 5.81 5.00
CA ASP A 356 -9.42 6.80 4.53
C ASP A 356 -8.05 6.14 4.48
N GLU A 357 -7.48 6.01 3.29
CA GLU A 357 -6.06 5.71 3.10
C GLU A 357 -5.33 7.00 2.72
N ASN A 358 -4.27 7.34 3.45
CA ASN A 358 -3.41 8.48 3.12
C ASN A 358 -2.04 8.40 3.83
N THR A 359 -1.17 9.38 3.58
CA THR A 359 0.19 9.42 4.14
C THR A 359 0.22 9.54 5.66
N TYR A 360 -0.47 10.53 6.24
CA TYR A 360 -0.26 11.00 7.61
C TYR A 360 -1.36 10.62 8.62
N GLY A 361 -2.42 9.94 8.16
CA GLY A 361 -3.67 9.80 8.90
C GLY A 361 -4.47 11.10 8.97
N ASN A 362 -5.55 11.11 9.74
CA ASN A 362 -6.48 12.24 9.83
C ASN A 362 -6.26 13.11 11.09
N TYR A 363 -5.09 13.04 11.72
CA TYR A 363 -4.79 13.69 12.99
C TYR A 363 -3.56 14.59 12.90
N GLY A 364 -3.46 15.54 13.83
CA GLY A 364 -2.31 16.42 13.94
C GLY A 364 -2.21 17.44 12.79
N PRO A 365 -1.14 18.25 12.79
CA PRO A 365 -1.00 19.36 11.87
C PRO A 365 -0.81 18.94 10.41
N TYR A 366 -0.41 17.68 10.12
CA TYR A 366 -0.21 17.21 8.75
C TYR A 366 -1.42 16.47 8.16
N ALA A 367 -2.53 16.35 8.89
CA ALA A 367 -3.75 15.67 8.43
C ALA A 367 -4.32 16.20 7.10
N GLY A 368 -4.02 17.46 6.74
CA GLY A 368 -4.44 18.08 5.47
C GLY A 368 -3.41 18.00 4.34
N ARG A 369 -2.22 17.43 4.57
CA ARG A 369 -1.13 17.40 3.59
C ARG A 369 -1.33 16.29 2.57
N THR A 370 -0.82 16.53 1.37
CA THR A 370 -0.63 15.49 0.35
C THR A 370 0.65 14.72 0.64
N GLY A 371 0.74 13.48 0.14
CA GLY A 371 1.94 12.68 0.28
C GLY A 371 1.88 11.39 -0.52
N TRP A 372 2.98 10.66 -0.42
CA TRP A 372 3.32 9.41 -1.10
C TRP A 372 4.17 8.59 -0.13
N GLN A 373 4.43 7.33 -0.43
CA GLN A 373 5.35 6.53 0.38
C GLN A 373 6.69 7.25 0.61
N GLN A 374 7.35 7.78 -0.42
CA GLN A 374 8.67 8.40 -0.23
C GLN A 374 8.63 9.58 0.75
N ILE A 375 7.47 10.26 0.83
CA ILE A 375 7.23 11.32 1.79
C ILE A 375 7.05 10.74 3.20
N ALA A 376 6.33 9.62 3.35
CA ALA A 376 6.22 8.90 4.62
C ALA A 376 7.59 8.40 5.09
N ASP A 377 8.36 7.77 4.19
CA ASP A 377 9.69 7.23 4.45
C ASP A 377 10.66 8.31 4.97
N ALA A 378 10.61 9.49 4.35
CA ALA A 378 11.41 10.64 4.77
C ALA A 378 10.92 11.24 6.10
N ALA A 379 9.60 11.39 6.26
CA ALA A 379 9.01 11.97 7.45
C ALA A 379 9.22 11.10 8.70
N SER A 380 9.03 9.79 8.60
CA SER A 380 9.19 8.83 9.69
C SER A 380 10.65 8.57 10.05
N GLY A 381 11.56 8.81 9.11
CA GLY A 381 12.98 8.51 9.21
C GLY A 381 13.39 7.15 8.67
N ALA A 382 12.48 6.42 8.00
CA ALA A 382 12.78 5.15 7.35
C ALA A 382 13.92 5.28 6.34
N SER A 383 13.95 6.36 5.54
CA SER A 383 15.04 6.62 4.59
C SER A 383 16.39 6.74 5.30
N VAL A 384 16.46 7.47 6.42
CA VAL A 384 17.72 7.67 7.18
C VAL A 384 18.19 6.36 7.81
N VAL A 385 17.28 5.60 8.41
CA VAL A 385 17.59 4.30 9.03
C VAL A 385 18.04 3.29 7.99
N HIS A 386 17.35 3.22 6.84
CA HIS A 386 17.75 2.36 5.73
C HIS A 386 19.16 2.72 5.25
N SER A 387 19.44 3.99 4.94
CA SER A 387 20.76 4.42 4.46
C SER A 387 21.88 4.05 5.43
N ARG A 388 21.71 4.30 6.73
CA ARG A 388 22.72 3.92 7.73
C ARG A 388 22.96 2.43 7.79
N SER A 389 21.89 1.63 7.70
CA SER A 389 22.00 0.17 7.76
C SER A 389 22.80 -0.42 6.61
N VAL A 390 22.84 0.23 5.44
CA VAL A 390 23.65 -0.17 4.28
C VAL A 390 25.00 0.55 4.21
N GLY A 391 25.42 1.19 5.31
CA GLY A 391 26.73 1.85 5.42
C GLY A 391 26.80 3.27 4.87
N HIS A 392 25.68 3.88 4.47
CA HIS A 392 25.64 5.28 4.04
C HIS A 392 25.52 6.20 5.27
N THR A 393 26.62 6.85 5.64
CA THR A 393 26.69 7.78 6.78
C THR A 393 26.52 9.25 6.39
N HIS A 394 26.71 9.60 5.12
CA HIS A 394 26.74 10.98 4.63
C HIS A 394 25.66 11.30 3.59
N ILE A 395 24.92 10.29 3.14
CA ILE A 395 23.83 10.42 2.18
C ILE A 395 22.56 9.73 2.67
N VAL A 396 21.42 10.15 2.16
CA VAL A 396 20.12 9.52 2.38
C VAL A 396 19.61 8.97 1.05
N THR A 397 19.08 7.76 1.07
CA THR A 397 18.58 6.99 -0.07
C THR A 397 17.16 6.51 0.21
N LEU A 398 16.42 6.17 -0.84
CA LEU A 398 15.09 5.59 -0.68
C LEU A 398 15.18 4.20 -0.04
N PRO A 399 14.20 3.81 0.78
CA PRO A 399 13.94 2.40 1.05
C PRO A 399 13.73 1.61 -0.25
N PRO A 400 14.06 0.31 -0.26
CA PRO A 400 14.34 -0.42 -1.50
C PRO A 400 13.12 -0.74 -2.38
N LEU A 401 11.92 -0.67 -1.81
CA LEU A 401 10.68 -1.17 -2.42
C LEU A 401 9.49 -0.30 -1.94
N PRO A 402 8.32 -0.34 -2.59
CA PRO A 402 7.09 0.32 -2.13
C PRO A 402 6.49 -0.34 -0.86
N ILE A 403 7.31 -0.46 0.20
CA ILE A 403 7.02 -1.16 1.45
C ILE A 403 5.86 -0.51 2.18
N SER A 404 5.92 0.80 2.47
CA SER A 404 4.87 1.47 3.25
C SER A 404 3.53 1.41 2.53
N ASP A 405 3.52 1.60 1.21
CA ASP A 405 2.30 1.50 0.40
C ASP A 405 1.68 0.11 0.55
N LEU A 406 2.46 -0.93 0.27
CA LEU A 406 1.95 -2.29 0.21
C LEU A 406 1.53 -2.83 1.57
N VAL A 407 2.33 -2.61 2.63
CA VAL A 407 1.99 -3.13 3.96
C VAL A 407 0.86 -2.33 4.61
N THR A 408 0.76 -1.02 4.36
CA THR A 408 -0.41 -0.24 4.76
C THR A 408 -1.67 -0.76 4.08
N GLY A 409 -1.60 -1.17 2.82
CA GLY A 409 -2.71 -1.83 2.12
C GLY A 409 -3.16 -3.13 2.81
N ILE A 410 -2.21 -3.99 3.22
CA ILE A 410 -2.53 -5.24 3.95
C ILE A 410 -3.15 -4.94 5.32
N LEU A 411 -2.60 -4.00 6.09
CA LEU A 411 -3.13 -3.59 7.38
C LEU A 411 -4.50 -2.89 7.27
N GLY A 412 -4.71 -2.14 6.18
CA GLY A 412 -6.00 -1.56 5.82
C GLY A 412 -7.05 -2.62 5.55
N ALA A 413 -6.72 -3.66 4.77
CA ALA A 413 -7.59 -4.80 4.55
C ALA A 413 -7.91 -5.53 5.86
N ALA A 414 -6.90 -5.81 6.70
CA ALA A 414 -7.10 -6.43 8.02
C ALA A 414 -8.00 -5.57 8.94
N SER A 415 -7.87 -4.25 8.87
CA SER A 415 -8.72 -3.30 9.61
C SER A 415 -10.17 -3.32 9.11
N ILE A 416 -10.38 -3.46 7.81
CA ILE A 416 -11.72 -3.64 7.22
C ILE A 416 -12.33 -4.96 7.68
N LEU A 417 -11.55 -6.06 7.69
CA LEU A 417 -12.04 -7.34 8.21
C LEU A 417 -12.45 -7.22 9.68
N CYS A 418 -11.66 -6.54 10.50
CA CYS A 418 -12.03 -6.24 11.89
C CYS A 418 -13.34 -5.45 11.94
N GLY A 419 -13.48 -4.37 11.15
CA GLY A 419 -14.72 -3.59 11.08
C GLY A 419 -15.94 -4.39 10.63
N LEU A 420 -15.80 -5.26 9.63
CA LEU A 420 -16.86 -6.15 9.16
C LEU A 420 -17.25 -7.18 10.23
N ARG A 421 -16.27 -7.74 10.96
CA ARG A 421 -16.49 -8.62 12.10
C ARG A 421 -17.27 -7.90 13.21
N GLU A 422 -16.84 -6.69 13.59
CA GLU A 422 -17.52 -5.88 14.60
C GLU A 422 -18.94 -5.48 14.16
N ARG A 423 -19.16 -5.16 12.89
CA ARG A 423 -20.51 -4.95 12.33
C ARG A 423 -21.38 -6.21 12.47
N ALA A 424 -20.82 -7.39 12.22
CA ALA A 424 -21.57 -8.63 12.35
C ALA A 424 -21.96 -8.96 13.80
N LEU A 425 -21.06 -8.68 14.76
CA LEU A 425 -21.25 -9.00 16.17
C LEU A 425 -22.01 -7.93 16.95
N LYS A 426 -21.75 -6.65 16.66
CA LYS A 426 -22.22 -5.49 17.44
C LYS A 426 -23.11 -4.55 16.64
N GLY A 427 -23.03 -4.58 15.31
CA GLY A 427 -23.74 -3.65 14.44
C GLY A 427 -23.02 -2.33 14.23
N GLY A 428 -23.70 -1.43 13.52
CA GLY A 428 -23.22 -0.07 13.24
C GLY A 428 -22.27 0.04 12.04
N SER A 429 -21.79 1.26 11.81
CA SER A 429 -20.84 1.60 10.77
C SER A 429 -19.51 2.00 11.39
N TYR A 430 -18.41 1.76 10.68
CA TYR A 430 -17.06 1.97 11.20
C TYR A 430 -16.23 2.81 10.24
N HIS A 431 -15.26 3.53 10.78
CA HIS A 431 -14.26 4.30 10.06
C HIS A 431 -12.89 3.70 10.30
N VAL A 432 -12.21 3.38 9.22
CA VAL A 432 -10.82 2.90 9.19
C VAL A 432 -9.93 4.01 8.66
N ILE A 433 -8.79 4.23 9.31
CA ILE A 433 -7.72 5.08 8.80
C ILE A 433 -6.49 4.21 8.58
N ALA A 434 -6.02 4.13 7.34
CA ALA A 434 -4.77 3.47 6.97
C ALA A 434 -3.73 4.54 6.64
N SER A 435 -2.63 4.57 7.40
CA SER A 435 -1.59 5.60 7.29
C SER A 435 -0.22 5.02 6.98
N LEU A 436 0.38 5.50 5.88
CA LEU A 436 1.74 5.12 5.48
C LEU A 436 2.76 5.43 6.58
N THR A 437 2.73 6.65 7.12
CA THR A 437 3.66 7.08 8.17
C THR A 437 3.43 6.35 9.49
N ALA A 438 2.18 5.95 9.80
CA ALA A 438 1.91 5.16 11.00
C ALA A 438 2.54 3.76 10.91
N TYR A 439 2.48 3.14 9.72
CA TYR A 439 3.18 1.89 9.46
C TYR A 439 4.69 2.05 9.61
N ASP A 440 5.30 3.07 9.00
CA ASP A 440 6.74 3.27 9.13
C ASP A 440 7.15 3.48 10.59
N MET A 441 6.39 4.27 11.35
CA MET A 441 6.63 4.50 12.77
C MET A 441 6.57 3.19 13.59
N PHE A 442 5.66 2.28 13.25
CA PHE A 442 5.62 0.96 13.88
C PHE A 442 6.89 0.16 13.56
N CYS A 443 7.28 0.11 12.29
CA CYS A 443 8.49 -0.61 11.85
C CYS A 443 9.80 -0.05 12.43
N LEU A 444 9.83 1.26 12.71
CA LEU A 444 10.97 1.95 13.30
C LEU A 444 10.93 2.01 14.83
N SER A 445 9.90 1.47 15.46
CA SER A 445 9.79 1.44 16.92
C SER A 445 10.90 0.58 17.54
N ASP A 446 11.34 0.94 18.74
CA ASP A 446 12.36 0.18 19.48
C ASP A 446 11.92 -1.28 19.73
N ASP A 447 10.60 -1.54 19.80
CA ASP A 447 10.03 -2.88 19.98
C ASP A 447 10.20 -3.78 18.73
N VAL A 448 10.15 -3.20 17.53
CA VAL A 448 10.42 -3.92 16.27
C VAL A 448 11.93 -3.98 16.04
N GLY A 449 12.60 -2.83 16.11
CA GLY A 449 14.03 -2.68 15.86
C GLY A 449 14.44 -2.97 14.40
N ILE A 450 15.74 -2.87 14.13
CA ILE A 450 16.33 -3.21 12.83
C ILE A 450 17.09 -4.53 12.89
N TYR A 451 17.34 -5.16 11.74
CA TYR A 451 18.27 -6.27 11.65
C TYR A 451 19.68 -5.81 12.07
N PRO A 452 20.41 -6.64 12.82
CA PRO A 452 21.78 -6.33 13.21
C PRO A 452 22.71 -6.41 11.99
N GLN A 453 23.89 -5.78 12.08
CA GLN A 453 24.81 -5.64 10.95
C GLN A 453 25.22 -6.99 10.35
N GLU A 454 25.34 -8.04 11.17
CA GLU A 454 25.70 -9.38 10.70
C GLU A 454 24.66 -9.96 9.73
N VAL A 455 23.37 -9.65 9.94
CA VAL A 455 22.29 -10.07 9.01
C VAL A 455 22.34 -9.25 7.73
N VAL A 456 22.59 -7.94 7.84
CA VAL A 456 22.73 -7.08 6.66
C VAL A 456 23.91 -7.54 5.80
N ASP A 457 25.07 -7.80 6.42
CA ASP A 457 26.27 -8.28 5.72
C ASP A 457 26.05 -9.67 5.10
N ALA A 458 25.35 -10.58 5.80
CA ALA A 458 25.01 -11.89 5.27
C ALA A 458 24.08 -11.80 4.04
N THR A 459 23.08 -10.90 4.08
CA THR A 459 22.18 -10.68 2.94
C THR A 459 22.90 -10.01 1.78
N GLN A 460 23.79 -9.05 2.04
CA GLN A 460 24.65 -8.44 1.03
C GLN A 460 25.58 -9.47 0.38
N ALA A 461 26.15 -10.39 1.15
CA ALA A 461 26.99 -11.47 0.63
C ALA A 461 26.19 -12.46 -0.25
N LYS A 462 24.96 -12.78 0.16
CA LYS A 462 24.07 -13.69 -0.59
C LYS A 462 23.58 -13.07 -1.89
N TYR A 463 22.99 -11.87 -1.84
CA TYR A 463 22.28 -11.26 -2.96
C TYR A 463 23.12 -10.29 -3.79
N ARG A 464 24.26 -9.83 -3.24
CA ARG A 464 25.18 -8.89 -3.90
C ARG A 464 24.44 -7.65 -4.40
N TRP A 465 23.63 -7.06 -3.52
CA TRP A 465 22.83 -5.87 -3.85
C TRP A 465 23.70 -4.76 -4.42
N LYS A 466 23.19 -4.09 -5.46
CA LYS A 466 23.81 -2.88 -5.98
C LYS A 466 23.70 -1.77 -4.94
N GLN A 467 24.69 -0.88 -4.89
CA GLN A 467 24.67 0.25 -3.98
C GLN A 467 23.64 1.28 -4.46
N ALA A 468 22.75 1.68 -3.56
CA ALA A 468 21.74 2.71 -3.85
C ALA A 468 22.38 4.10 -3.97
N THR A 469 21.86 4.94 -4.85
CA THR A 469 22.26 6.36 -4.98
C THR A 469 21.12 7.28 -4.54
N THR A 470 21.41 8.57 -4.37
CA THR A 470 20.43 9.56 -3.86
C THR A 470 19.43 10.02 -4.92
N ASP A 471 19.80 9.88 -6.19
CA ASP A 471 19.04 10.31 -7.37
C ASP A 471 18.27 9.17 -8.06
N GLN A 472 18.41 7.93 -7.56
CA GLN A 472 17.61 6.81 -8.02
C GLN A 472 16.13 7.00 -7.70
N ASN A 473 15.29 6.60 -8.64
CA ASN A 473 13.86 6.44 -8.36
C ASN A 473 13.55 5.00 -7.92
N ILE A 474 12.40 4.83 -7.27
CA ILE A 474 11.97 3.54 -6.70
C ILE A 474 11.95 2.40 -7.72
N TRP A 475 11.73 2.71 -9.01
CA TRP A 475 11.67 1.69 -10.03
C TRP A 475 13.04 1.14 -10.41
N GLU A 476 14.06 1.99 -10.46
CA GLU A 476 15.44 1.57 -10.71
C GLU A 476 15.93 0.65 -9.59
N VAL A 477 15.64 1.03 -8.34
CA VAL A 477 16.00 0.22 -7.16
C VAL A 477 15.27 -1.13 -7.18
N MET A 478 13.99 -1.14 -7.54
CA MET A 478 13.21 -2.38 -7.62
C MET A 478 13.67 -3.29 -8.76
N ASP A 479 13.99 -2.76 -9.95
CA ASP A 479 14.53 -3.56 -11.06
C ASP A 479 15.85 -4.23 -10.66
N ASP A 480 16.74 -3.50 -9.97
CA ASP A 480 18.00 -4.03 -9.46
C ASP A 480 17.80 -5.19 -8.46
N ILE A 481 16.80 -5.07 -7.57
CA ILE A 481 16.45 -6.12 -6.60
C ILE A 481 15.87 -7.35 -7.30
N MET A 482 14.99 -7.14 -8.28
CA MET A 482 14.39 -8.22 -9.07
C MET A 482 15.46 -9.03 -9.82
N ASP A 483 16.47 -8.36 -10.37
CA ASP A 483 17.59 -9.04 -11.04
C ASP A 483 18.43 -9.88 -10.05
N CYS A 484 18.71 -9.34 -8.85
CA CYS A 484 19.36 -10.09 -7.78
C CYS A 484 18.54 -11.32 -7.36
N TRP A 485 17.22 -11.21 -7.22
CA TRP A 485 16.37 -12.37 -6.90
C TRP A 485 16.38 -13.44 -7.98
N LYS A 486 16.29 -13.06 -9.26
CA LYS A 486 16.36 -14.03 -10.38
C LYS A 486 17.70 -14.76 -10.41
N GLN A 487 18.79 -14.08 -10.05
CA GLN A 487 20.11 -14.69 -10.00
C GLN A 487 20.27 -15.68 -8.84
N VAL A 488 19.75 -15.34 -7.65
CA VAL A 488 20.02 -16.09 -6.41
C VAL A 488 18.95 -17.12 -6.11
N ASN A 489 17.68 -16.83 -6.41
CA ASN A 489 16.53 -17.69 -6.18
C ASN A 489 15.76 -17.91 -7.51
N PRO A 490 16.39 -18.45 -8.57
CA PRO A 490 15.74 -18.61 -9.88
C PRO A 490 14.46 -19.43 -9.81
N ASP A 491 14.42 -20.48 -8.99
CA ASP A 491 13.24 -21.32 -8.81
C ASP A 491 12.08 -20.57 -8.14
N HIS A 492 12.38 -19.61 -7.25
CA HIS A 492 11.34 -18.77 -6.63
C HIS A 492 10.77 -17.77 -7.63
N MET A 493 11.59 -17.27 -8.56
CA MET A 493 11.25 -16.23 -9.54
C MET A 493 10.83 -16.76 -10.92
N ASP A 494 10.83 -18.09 -11.14
CA ASP A 494 10.22 -18.70 -12.32
C ASP A 494 8.70 -18.54 -12.22
N MET A 495 8.16 -17.48 -12.84
CA MET A 495 6.75 -17.09 -12.69
C MET A 495 5.76 -18.14 -13.19
N GLN A 496 6.20 -19.10 -14.01
CA GLN A 496 5.35 -20.13 -14.58
C GLN A 496 5.36 -21.43 -13.75
N LYS A 497 6.41 -21.67 -12.96
CA LYS A 497 6.59 -22.92 -12.20
C LYS A 497 6.60 -22.74 -10.69
N SER A 498 6.98 -21.55 -10.22
CA SER A 498 7.07 -21.25 -8.79
C SER A 498 5.68 -21.26 -8.15
N PRO A 499 5.53 -21.86 -6.95
CA PRO A 499 4.27 -21.84 -6.22
C PRO A 499 3.91 -20.44 -5.68
N PHE A 500 4.80 -19.46 -5.79
CA PHE A 500 4.53 -18.07 -5.43
C PHE A 500 3.77 -17.31 -6.50
N PHE A 501 3.60 -17.88 -7.69
CA PHE A 501 2.88 -17.25 -8.78
C PHE A 501 1.61 -18.04 -9.12
N VAL A 502 0.63 -17.31 -9.65
CA VAL A 502 -0.62 -17.85 -10.16
C VAL A 502 -0.84 -17.34 -11.58
N GLU A 503 -1.31 -18.23 -12.44
CA GLU A 503 -1.78 -17.88 -13.77
C GLU A 503 -3.21 -17.36 -13.69
N THR A 504 -3.46 -16.24 -14.36
CA THR A 504 -4.80 -15.78 -14.69
C THR A 504 -4.90 -15.62 -16.19
N SER A 505 -5.98 -16.11 -16.80
CA SER A 505 -6.18 -16.09 -18.24
C SER A 505 -7.63 -15.80 -18.61
N GLY A 506 -7.92 -15.59 -19.89
CA GLY A 506 -9.26 -15.25 -20.39
C GLY A 506 -9.68 -13.79 -20.12
N GLY A 507 -8.76 -12.96 -19.65
CA GLY A 507 -8.97 -11.53 -19.42
C GLY A 507 -8.52 -10.66 -20.59
N PRO A 508 -8.81 -9.35 -20.53
CA PRO A 508 -8.36 -8.37 -21.53
C PRO A 508 -6.83 -8.23 -21.66
N PHE A 509 -6.06 -8.68 -20.66
CA PHE A 509 -4.60 -8.72 -20.72
C PHE A 509 -4.03 -10.06 -21.21
N GLY A 510 -4.87 -10.99 -21.66
CA GLY A 510 -4.44 -12.33 -22.07
C GLY A 510 -4.04 -13.20 -20.88
N GLN A 511 -2.98 -13.97 -21.05
CA GLN A 511 -2.34 -14.76 -20.00
C GLN A 511 -1.42 -13.87 -19.15
N VAL A 512 -1.64 -13.86 -17.84
CA VAL A 512 -0.84 -13.12 -16.87
C VAL A 512 -0.43 -14.05 -15.74
N TYR A 513 0.88 -14.21 -15.53
CA TYR A 513 1.45 -14.78 -14.31
C TYR A 513 1.76 -13.65 -13.34
N GLN A 514 1.29 -13.76 -12.10
CA GLN A 514 1.52 -12.76 -11.05
C GLN A 514 1.66 -13.43 -9.69
N LEU A 515 2.15 -12.71 -8.68
CA LEU A 515 2.21 -13.27 -7.33
C LEU A 515 0.83 -13.71 -6.83
N ALA A 516 0.77 -14.94 -6.32
CA ALA A 516 -0.39 -15.53 -5.68
C ALA A 516 -0.71 -14.83 -4.35
N PRO A 517 -1.92 -15.00 -3.79
CA PRO A 517 -2.22 -14.56 -2.43
C PRO A 517 -1.22 -15.14 -1.42
N VAL A 518 -0.65 -14.27 -0.57
CA VAL A 518 0.35 -14.69 0.43
C VAL A 518 -0.28 -15.47 1.57
N THR A 519 -1.44 -15.01 2.05
CA THR A 519 -2.16 -15.63 3.16
C THR A 519 -2.87 -16.89 2.69
N ARG A 520 -2.42 -18.06 3.15
CA ARG A 520 -3.08 -19.35 2.89
C ARG A 520 -3.87 -19.79 4.13
N ILE A 521 -5.17 -20.01 3.95
CA ILE A 521 -6.09 -20.47 5.00
C ILE A 521 -6.64 -21.84 4.58
N ASP A 522 -6.30 -22.90 5.31
CA ASP A 522 -6.49 -24.29 4.86
C ASP A 522 -7.95 -24.63 4.47
N GLN A 523 -8.94 -24.13 5.24
CA GLN A 523 -10.36 -24.40 4.97
C GLN A 523 -11.00 -23.44 3.95
N TYR A 524 -10.39 -22.28 3.72
CA TYR A 524 -10.97 -21.17 2.95
C TYR A 524 -9.92 -20.53 2.04
N PRO A 525 -9.55 -21.19 0.93
CA PRO A 525 -8.42 -20.75 0.11
C PRO A 525 -8.61 -19.36 -0.49
N SER A 526 -7.58 -18.52 -0.34
CA SER A 526 -7.45 -17.20 -0.97
C SER A 526 -7.20 -17.33 -2.48
N LYS A 527 -7.99 -16.64 -3.31
CA LYS A 527 -7.85 -16.61 -4.78
C LYS A 527 -8.65 -15.47 -5.39
N TRP A 528 -8.33 -15.02 -6.60
CA TRP A 528 -9.20 -14.10 -7.35
C TRP A 528 -10.16 -14.87 -8.27
N ASP A 529 -11.36 -14.34 -8.46
CA ASP A 529 -12.36 -14.96 -9.34
C ASP A 529 -12.18 -14.58 -10.82
N HIS A 530 -11.41 -13.53 -11.11
CA HIS A 530 -11.12 -13.13 -12.48
C HIS A 530 -9.74 -12.46 -12.62
N PRO A 531 -9.14 -12.48 -13.83
CA PRO A 531 -7.88 -11.81 -14.16
C PRO A 531 -7.93 -10.28 -13.94
N PRO A 532 -6.76 -9.62 -13.94
CA PRO A 532 -6.67 -8.15 -13.97
C PRO A 532 -7.42 -7.56 -15.18
N ARG A 533 -7.91 -6.33 -15.02
CA ARG A 533 -8.70 -5.61 -16.02
C ARG A 533 -8.17 -4.18 -16.22
N PRO A 534 -8.14 -3.65 -17.46
CA PRO A 534 -7.76 -2.26 -17.69
C PRO A 534 -8.70 -1.30 -16.99
N TYR A 535 -8.19 -0.15 -16.55
CA TYR A 535 -9.03 0.92 -16.05
C TYR A 535 -10.12 1.28 -17.05
N CYS A 536 -11.33 1.54 -16.54
CA CYS A 536 -12.51 1.88 -17.35
C CYS A 536 -12.97 0.78 -18.33
N TYR A 537 -12.62 -0.48 -18.11
CA TYR A 537 -12.98 -1.60 -19.00
C TYR A 537 -14.43 -2.07 -18.81
N ASP A 538 -14.94 -2.04 -17.59
CA ASP A 538 -16.17 -2.73 -17.24
C ASP A 538 -17.41 -1.83 -17.14
N LYS A 539 -18.58 -2.47 -17.10
CA LYS A 539 -19.86 -1.78 -16.87
C LYS A 539 -20.03 -1.44 -15.38
N PRO A 540 -20.68 -0.32 -15.04
CA PRO A 540 -20.92 0.09 -13.66
C PRO A 540 -22.03 -0.74 -12.98
N THR A 541 -21.75 -2.00 -12.65
CA THR A 541 -22.67 -2.92 -11.96
C THR A 541 -21.92 -3.90 -11.04
N PHE A 542 -22.62 -4.42 -10.01
CA PHE A 542 -22.17 -5.56 -9.21
C PHE A 542 -22.61 -6.92 -9.80
N ASP A 543 -23.37 -6.93 -10.90
CA ASP A 543 -23.83 -8.15 -11.57
C ASP A 543 -22.78 -8.67 -12.57
N TYR A 544 -21.66 -9.19 -12.07
CA TYR A 544 -20.55 -9.75 -12.88
C TYR A 544 -20.00 -11.08 -12.35
#